data_AF-A0A8S1GUC0-F1
#
_entry.id   AF-A0A8S1GUC0-F1
#
_cell.length_a   1.000
_cell.length_b   1.000
_cell.length_c   1.000
_cell.angle_alpha   90.00
_cell.angle_beta   90.00
_cell.angle_gamma   90.00
#
_symmetry.space_group_name_H-M   'P 1'
#
loop_
_entity.id
_entity.type
_entity.pdbx_description
1 polymer ?
#
loop_
_entity_poly.entity_id
_entity_poly.type
_entity_poly.pdbx_seq_one_letter_code
_entity_poly.pdbx_strand_id
1 'polypeptide(L)'
;MRTEPRGLSNSHHVSLSRSVCIHSSLQFVDLVIQSLMIRHGFLNCPLTLIPDPAPQGLIKTLNGFENIRKELRDLFRSKHRLTVREVAVFLWAAPRSGLLSPIGFRSTCAMLRIPHTNVADRHVEN
;
A
#
# COMPACT_ATOMS: atom_id res chain seq x y z
N MET A 1 15.62 -27.02 -13.44
CA MET A 1 16.14 -25.66 -13.20
C MET A 1 14.98 -24.74 -12.85
N ARG A 2 14.78 -24.42 -11.55
CA ARG A 2 13.83 -23.40 -11.10
C ARG A 2 14.51 -22.05 -11.22
N THR A 3 13.98 -21.18 -12.06
CA THR A 3 14.38 -19.77 -12.12
C THR A 3 13.63 -19.02 -11.02
N GLU A 4 14.33 -18.76 -9.92
CA GLU A 4 13.88 -17.84 -8.87
C GLU A 4 13.66 -16.45 -9.48
N PRO A 5 12.47 -15.82 -9.31
CA PRO A 5 12.30 -14.44 -9.72
C PRO A 5 13.15 -13.55 -8.82
N ARG A 6 14.16 -12.90 -9.40
CA ARG A 6 14.97 -11.85 -8.76
C ARG A 6 14.08 -10.62 -8.49
N GLY A 7 13.26 -10.70 -7.45
CA GLY A 7 12.65 -9.53 -6.82
C GLY A 7 13.75 -8.80 -6.04
N LEU A 8 14.10 -7.59 -6.48
CA LEU A 8 14.97 -6.70 -5.72
C LEU A 8 14.24 -6.34 -4.41
N SER A 9 14.58 -7.03 -3.31
CA SER A 9 14.02 -6.75 -1.98
C SER A 9 14.74 -5.53 -1.40
N ASN A 10 14.26 -4.34 -1.75
CA ASN A 10 14.67 -3.12 -1.06
C ASN A 10 13.92 -3.04 0.27
N SER A 11 14.53 -3.58 1.33
CA SER A 11 14.00 -3.43 2.68
C SER A 11 14.31 -2.02 3.18
N HIS A 12 13.28 -1.21 3.34
CA HIS A 12 13.37 0.12 3.93
C HIS A 12 12.82 0.06 5.36
N HIS A 13 13.69 0.32 6.34
CA HIS A 13 13.30 0.41 7.74
C HIS A 13 13.06 1.87 8.12
N VAL A 14 11.84 2.19 8.56
CA VAL A 14 11.49 3.51 9.07
C VAL A 14 11.35 3.38 10.58
N SER A 15 12.28 3.96 11.35
CA SER A 15 12.12 4.08 12.80
C SER A 15 11.41 5.38 13.14
N LEU A 16 10.52 5.31 14.13
CA LEU A 16 9.76 6.46 14.60
C LEU A 16 10.19 6.71 16.04
N SER A 17 10.57 7.95 16.36
CA SER A 17 10.99 8.33 17.70
C SER A 17 9.85 8.34 18.73
N ARG A 18 8.60 8.25 18.26
CA ARG A 18 7.39 8.30 19.09
C ARG A 18 6.35 7.29 18.63
N SER A 19 5.42 7.00 19.53
CA SER A 19 4.20 6.23 19.27
C SER A 19 3.35 6.92 18.19
N VAL A 20 2.90 6.16 17.18
CA VAL A 20 2.10 6.66 16.05
C VAL A 20 0.64 6.28 16.22
N CYS A 21 -0.27 7.25 16.01
CA CYS A 21 -1.70 6.96 16.11
C CYS A 21 -2.16 6.10 14.93
N ILE A 22 -3.23 5.32 15.13
CA ILE A 22 -3.81 4.47 14.09
C ILE A 22 -4.20 5.24 12.81
N HIS A 23 -4.56 6.52 12.96
CA HIS A 23 -4.87 7.40 11.82
C HIS A 23 -3.63 7.70 10.98
N SER A 24 -2.48 7.94 11.60
CA SER A 24 -1.22 8.18 10.89
C SER A 24 -0.72 6.90 10.22
N SER A 25 -0.93 5.73 10.83
CA SER A 25 -0.67 4.44 10.17
C SER A 25 -1.52 4.26 8.90
N LEU A 26 -2.82 4.58 8.96
CA LEU A 26 -3.70 4.54 7.79
C LEU A 26 -3.24 5.51 6.69
N GLN A 27 -2.88 6.75 7.06
CA GLN A 27 -2.35 7.74 6.13
C GLN A 27 -1.06 7.27 5.47
N PHE A 28 -0.18 6.61 6.22
CA PHE A 28 1.06 6.07 5.70
C PHE A 28 0.82 4.93 4.71
N VAL A 29 -0.09 4.00 5.02
CA VAL A 29 -0.52 2.95 4.08
C VAL A 29 -1.05 3.57 2.78
N ASP A 30 -1.91 4.59 2.89
CA ASP A 30 -2.49 5.27 1.73
C ASP A 30 -1.42 5.91 0.82
N LEU A 31 -0.43 6.59 1.42
CA LEU A 31 0.70 7.18 0.70
C LEU A 31 1.57 6.12 0.01
N VAL A 32 1.82 4.98 0.66
CA VAL A 32 2.59 3.88 0.07
C VAL A 32 1.85 3.31 -1.15
N ILE A 33 0.54 3.08 -1.05
CA ILE A 33 -0.23 2.57 -2.19
C ILE A 33 -0.25 3.59 -3.33
N GLN A 34 -0.47 4.88 -3.05
CA GLN A 34 -0.41 5.93 -4.08
C GLN A 34 0.97 6.00 -4.74
N SER A 35 2.05 5.92 -3.97
CA SER A 35 3.42 5.90 -4.49
C SER A 35 3.65 4.70 -5.41
N LEU A 36 3.21 3.51 -5.00
CA LEU A 36 3.28 2.30 -5.84
C LEU A 36 2.48 2.47 -7.13
N MET A 37 1.26 3.00 -7.06
CA MET A 37 0.43 3.24 -8.24
C MET A 37 1.09 4.21 -9.23
N ILE A 38 1.69 5.29 -8.74
CA ILE A 38 2.42 6.25 -9.58
C ILE A 38 3.64 5.58 -10.22
N ARG A 39 4.45 4.87 -9.42
CA ARG A 39 5.67 4.20 -9.91
C ARG A 39 5.40 3.11 -10.95
N HIS A 40 4.22 2.49 -10.89
CA HIS A 40 3.80 1.45 -11.83
C HIS A 40 2.92 1.97 -12.98
N GLY A 41 2.66 3.28 -13.05
CA GLY A 41 1.91 3.91 -14.14
C GLY A 41 0.38 3.73 -14.07
N PHE A 42 -0.16 3.33 -12.92
CA PHE A 42 -1.61 3.32 -12.68
C PHE A 42 -2.17 4.74 -12.45
N LEU A 43 -1.33 5.65 -11.92
CA LEU A 43 -1.62 7.06 -11.72
C LEU A 43 -0.49 7.90 -12.33
N ASN A 44 -0.83 9.04 -12.93
CA ASN A 44 0.17 9.98 -13.47
C ASN A 44 0.66 10.99 -12.41
N CYS A 45 -0.16 11.24 -11.39
CA CYS A 45 0.11 12.19 -10.31
C CYS A 45 -0.58 11.74 -9.02
N PRO A 46 -0.22 12.32 -7.85
CA PRO A 46 -0.96 12.14 -6.61
C PRO A 46 -2.44 12.46 -6.77
N LEU A 47 -3.30 11.76 -6.02
CA LEU A 47 -4.77 11.90 -6.16
C LEU A 47 -5.27 13.31 -5.89
N THR A 48 -4.57 14.05 -5.03
CA THR A 48 -4.88 15.45 -4.71
C THR A 48 -4.70 16.41 -5.89
N LEU A 49 -4.01 15.98 -6.94
CA LEU A 49 -3.74 16.76 -8.16
C LEU A 49 -4.55 16.28 -9.37
N ILE A 50 -5.42 15.29 -9.20
CA ILE A 50 -6.27 14.81 -10.29
C ILE A 50 -7.40 15.81 -10.52
N PRO A 51 -7.63 16.26 -11.76
CA PRO A 51 -8.70 17.20 -12.07
C PRO A 51 -10.08 16.56 -11.85
N ASP A 52 -11.05 17.39 -11.48
CA ASP A 52 -12.47 17.05 -11.42
C ASP A 52 -13.20 17.76 -12.59
N PRO A 53 -13.81 17.04 -13.56
CA PRO A 53 -13.95 15.59 -13.62
C PRO A 53 -12.69 14.85 -14.08
N ALA A 54 -12.51 13.64 -13.54
CA ALA A 54 -11.37 12.79 -13.88
C ALA A 54 -11.42 12.30 -15.36
N PRO A 55 -10.26 12.07 -16.00
CA PRO A 55 -10.20 11.54 -17.36
C PRO A 55 -10.94 10.21 -17.49
N GLN A 56 -11.74 10.02 -18.55
CA GLN A 56 -12.61 8.83 -18.71
C GLN A 56 -11.85 7.49 -18.62
N GLY A 57 -10.62 7.43 -19.14
CA GLY A 57 -9.77 6.23 -19.05
C GLY A 57 -9.27 5.92 -17.63
N LEU A 58 -9.34 6.88 -16.70
CA LEU A 58 -8.83 6.80 -15.35
C LEU A 58 -9.94 6.54 -14.31
N ILE A 59 -11.20 6.86 -14.63
CA ILE A 59 -12.36 6.76 -13.71
C ILE A 59 -12.48 5.35 -13.09
N LYS A 60 -12.34 4.28 -13.89
CA LYS A 60 -12.45 2.90 -13.39
C LYS A 60 -11.36 2.59 -12.36
N THR A 61 -10.13 3.01 -12.64
CA THR A 61 -8.97 2.83 -11.74
C THR A 61 -9.17 3.62 -10.45
N LEU A 62 -9.65 4.86 -10.54
CA LEU A 62 -9.91 5.71 -9.37
C LEU A 62 -11.04 5.15 -8.50
N ASN A 63 -12.11 4.65 -9.10
CA ASN A 63 -13.19 4.04 -8.35
C ASN A 63 -12.73 2.76 -7.63
N GLY A 64 -11.93 1.92 -8.31
CA GLY A 64 -11.28 0.77 -7.67
C GLY A 64 -10.39 1.18 -6.51
N PHE A 65 -9.62 2.25 -6.66
CA PHE A 65 -8.77 2.78 -5.60
C PHE A 65 -9.58 3.33 -4.41
N GLU A 66 -10.60 4.14 -4.67
CA GLU A 66 -11.46 4.69 -3.60
C GLU A 66 -12.18 3.59 -2.81
N ASN A 67 -12.56 2.48 -3.47
CA ASN A 67 -13.07 1.30 -2.77
C ASN A 67 -12.01 0.69 -1.84
N ILE A 68 -10.76 0.52 -2.29
CA ILE A 68 -9.66 0.01 -1.44
C ILE A 68 -9.44 0.94 -0.24
N ARG A 69 -9.41 2.26 -0.46
CA ARG A 69 -9.27 3.25 0.63
C ARG A 69 -10.40 3.15 1.63
N LYS A 70 -11.63 2.95 1.14
CA LYS A 70 -12.80 2.79 2.00
C LYS A 70 -12.67 1.55 2.88
N GLU A 71 -12.34 0.40 2.30
CA GLU A 71 -12.14 -0.84 3.06
C GLU A 71 -11.02 -0.71 4.11
N LEU A 72 -9.89 -0.10 3.73
CA LEU A 72 -8.80 0.17 4.68
C LEU A 72 -9.25 1.12 5.80
N ARG A 73 -9.99 2.18 5.47
CA ARG A 73 -10.52 3.11 6.45
C ARG A 73 -11.50 2.44 7.41
N ASP A 74 -12.37 1.58 6.90
CA ASP A 74 -13.34 0.85 7.71
C ASP A 74 -12.62 -0.17 8.61
N LEU A 75 -11.60 -0.87 8.10
CA LEU A 75 -10.75 -1.78 8.86
C LEU A 75 -10.02 -1.06 10.02
N PHE A 76 -9.34 0.06 9.73
CA PHE A 76 -8.58 0.83 10.73
C PHE A 76 -9.48 1.57 11.74
N ARG A 77 -10.76 1.80 11.41
CA ARG A 77 -11.77 2.34 12.35
C ARG A 77 -12.54 1.27 13.10
N SER A 78 -12.44 0.01 12.69
CA SER A 78 -13.18 -1.09 13.31
C SER A 78 -12.73 -1.38 14.75
N LYS A 79 -13.50 -2.24 15.43
CA LYS A 79 -13.12 -2.83 16.73
C LYS A 79 -11.84 -3.66 16.63
N HIS A 80 -11.50 -4.16 15.44
CA HIS A 80 -10.33 -5.01 15.16
C HIS A 80 -9.11 -4.19 14.73
N ARG A 81 -9.12 -2.86 14.79
CA ARG A 81 -7.97 -2.03 14.35
C ARG A 81 -6.64 -2.37 15.01
N LEU A 82 -6.65 -2.92 16.23
CA LEU A 82 -5.46 -3.35 16.96
C LEU A 82 -4.94 -4.74 16.53
N THR A 83 -5.66 -5.46 15.67
CA THR A 83 -5.19 -6.73 15.10
C THR A 83 -4.39 -6.53 13.81
N VAL A 84 -4.42 -5.33 13.23
CA VAL A 84 -3.73 -5.02 11.97
C VAL A 84 -2.25 -4.76 12.25
N ARG A 85 -1.46 -5.83 12.17
CA ARG A 85 0.00 -5.79 12.39
C ARG A 85 0.79 -5.46 11.13
N GLU A 86 0.32 -5.96 10.00
CA GLU A 86 1.03 -5.86 8.72
C GLU A 86 0.02 -5.65 7.59
N VAL A 87 0.41 -4.84 6.61
CA VAL A 87 -0.33 -4.60 5.38
C VAL A 87 0.59 -4.96 4.21
N ALA A 88 0.20 -5.97 3.43
CA ALA A 88 0.91 -6.37 2.23
C ALA A 88 0.13 -5.91 0.99
N VAL A 89 0.82 -5.19 0.10
CA VAL A 89 0.28 -4.69 -1.15
C VAL A 89 0.94 -5.45 -2.29
N PHE A 90 0.13 -6.19 -3.04
CA PHE A 90 0.60 -6.99 -4.17
C PHE A 90 0.19 -6.32 -5.47
N LEU A 91 1.17 -6.03 -6.32
CA LEU A 91 0.99 -5.58 -7.68
C LEU A 91 1.44 -6.70 -8.62
N TRP A 92 0.49 -7.16 -9.42
CA TRP A 92 0.68 -8.20 -10.41
C TRP A 92 0.16 -7.72 -11.75
N ALA A 93 0.97 -7.85 -12.80
CA ALA A 93 0.50 -7.67 -14.16
C ALA A 93 -0.34 -8.89 -14.52
N ALA A 94 -1.62 -8.72 -14.84
CA ALA A 94 -2.40 -9.84 -15.39
C ALA A 94 -1.82 -10.25 -16.76
N PRO A 95 -1.72 -11.55 -17.09
CA PRO A 95 -1.39 -11.96 -18.44
C PRO A 95 -2.44 -11.38 -19.40
N ARG A 96 -2.03 -10.49 -20.31
CA ARG A 96 -2.87 -10.11 -21.44
C ARG A 96 -2.98 -11.35 -22.33
N SER A 97 -4.18 -11.90 -22.44
CA SER A 97 -4.52 -12.96 -23.38
C SER A 97 -4.16 -12.50 -24.80
N GLY A 98 -3.00 -12.93 -25.31
CA GLY A 98 -2.57 -12.66 -26.68
C GLY A 98 -1.15 -12.14 -26.88
N LEU A 99 -0.39 -11.81 -25.84
CA LEU A 99 1.02 -11.42 -26.00
C LEU A 99 1.92 -12.21 -25.04
N LEU A 100 2.45 -13.32 -25.53
CA LEU A 100 3.64 -13.98 -24.98
C LEU A 100 4.84 -13.04 -25.16
N SER A 101 4.91 -11.98 -24.35
CA SER A 101 6.17 -11.27 -24.18
C SER A 101 7.10 -12.14 -23.33
N PRO A 102 8.33 -12.47 -23.77
CA PRO A 102 9.29 -13.26 -23.01
C PRO A 102 9.93 -12.46 -21.85
N ILE A 103 9.35 -11.31 -21.51
CA ILE A 103 9.89 -10.36 -20.54
C ILE A 103 9.20 -10.65 -19.22
N GLY A 104 9.97 -11.21 -18.29
CA GLY A 104 9.52 -11.79 -17.03
C GLY A 104 8.44 -10.98 -16.32
N PHE A 105 7.46 -11.70 -15.78
CA PHE A 105 6.46 -11.16 -14.86
C PHE A 105 7.14 -10.36 -13.76
N ARG A 106 7.01 -9.04 -13.80
CA ARG A 106 7.55 -8.15 -12.78
C ARG A 106 6.46 -7.95 -11.73
N SER A 107 6.35 -8.90 -10.80
CA SER A 107 5.54 -8.72 -9.60
C SER A 107 6.24 -7.73 -8.66
N THR A 108 5.48 -6.83 -8.05
CA THR A 108 5.99 -5.94 -7.00
C THR A 108 5.15 -6.14 -5.76
N CYS A 109 5.81 -6.45 -4.65
CA CYS A 109 5.18 -6.56 -3.35
C CYS A 109 5.78 -5.50 -2.43
N ALA A 110 4.92 -4.80 -1.70
CA ALA A 110 5.33 -3.94 -0.60
C ALA A 110 4.69 -4.47 0.68
N MET A 111 5.53 -4.75 1.69
CA MET A 111 5.08 -5.16 3.00
C MET A 111 5.31 -4.02 3.98
N LEU A 112 4.25 -3.58 4.64
CA LEU A 112 4.26 -2.50 5.62
C LEU A 112 3.98 -3.07 7.00
N ARG A 113 4.93 -2.93 7.92
CA ARG A 113 4.69 -3.24 9.33
C ARG A 113 4.07 -2.03 10.01
N ILE A 114 2.94 -2.23 10.66
CA ILE A 114 2.24 -1.19 11.40
C ILE A 114 2.77 -1.18 12.83
N PRO A 115 3.45 -0.10 13.27
CA PRO A 115 3.89 -0.01 14.65
C PRO A 115 2.67 0.09 15.56
N HIS A 116 2.47 -0.90 16.42
CA HIS A 116 1.47 -0.79 17.48
C HIS A 116 2.01 0.06 18.61
N THR A 117 1.20 1.04 19.03
CA THR A 117 1.42 1.71 20.30
C THR A 117 0.87 0.80 21.39
N ASN A 118 1.73 0.00 22.02
CA ASN A 118 1.38 -0.58 23.31
C ASN A 118 1.28 0.60 24.30
N VAL A 119 0.06 1.10 24.51
CA VAL A 119 -0.22 2.07 25.59
C VAL A 119 0.03 1.41 26.97
N ALA A 120 0.13 0.08 27.01
CA ALA A 120 0.34 -0.71 28.23
C ALA A 120 1.81 -0.87 28.69
N ASP A 121 2.80 -0.41 27.92
CA ASP A 121 4.23 -0.51 28.30
C ASP A 121 4.81 0.85 28.75
N ARG A 122 3.96 1.69 29.35
CA ARG A 122 4.41 2.84 30.16
C ARG A 122 4.18 2.54 31.63
N HIS A 123 4.80 1.47 32.12
CA HIS A 123 5.09 1.34 33.54
C HIS A 123 6.54 1.76 33.76
N VAL A 124 6.69 2.92 34.39
CA VAL A 124 7.73 3.27 35.36
C VAL A 124 9.17 2.95 34.94
N GLU A 125 9.86 3.93 34.40
CA GLU A 125 11.25 4.16 34.80
C GLU A 125 11.32 5.54 35.46
N ASN A 126 11.83 5.49 36.68
CA ASN A 126 11.96 6.55 37.68
C ASN A 126 13.09 7.51 37.29
#